data_AF-A0ABD6E7M3-F1
#
_entry.id   AF-A0ABD6E7M3-F1
#
_cell.length_a   1.000
_cell.length_b   1.000
_cell.length_c   1.000
_cell.angle_alpha   90.00
_cell.angle_beta   90.00
_cell.angle_gamma   90.00
#
_symmetry.space_group_name_H-M   'P 1'
#
loop_
_entity.id
_entity.type
_entity.pdbx_description
1 polymer ?
#
loop_
_entity_poly.entity_id
_entity_poly.type
_entity_poly.pdbx_seq_one_letter_code
_entity_poly.pdbx_strand_id
1 'polypeptide(L)'
;MYIPVGYLLTVVLIHIVDDILCSPAAFALPKVDEKLLFRSKRDVISAAEDARSLLKGFLRLSADIPLTPKRRSNFGSQPVGYKVIDRTEYAVNKKILDEVFESDMVLTVPQLKDIIEHYQQRKARRTRTKRKAIVGRRFRWPDNTVPYILNGTDARWQSLIRNGMQKWEEETCIHFKQRTDEKDYVFFFKGAGCYSSVGRIGGRQYASIGFGCESSGIIAHEIGHAIGFWHEQSRPDRDKYININEDHIFKGTKGNFEKRDDIEDLGTPYDFGSVMHYGPQAFSDDYKYVTIETKDHRFQHTIGQRKDLSFIDVKEANELYCSEICQKKLACTHGGYTNPKDCRRCKCPPGLAGKLCKSLPKSHAGCGGELYATSQWQTLQSDIVGDCYWRITASNGRVHLSVLDASYKCESSCADDYLEIKYSKDMQQTGFRQCCNAAPGEIISETDEVIIISSATTAPSSFSLRYILDSPDIALPKAPPARWNGGGGLTSLIGAENGIDNTFEQFILKELPRTFRSFGRSSHSDPFHLINNFLKSFLKP
;
A
#
# COMPACT_ATOMS: atom_id res chain seq x y z
N MET A 1 -66.22 21.73 34.25
CA MET A 1 -65.67 20.34 34.35
C MET A 1 -64.37 20.34 33.58
N TYR A 2 -63.21 20.29 34.24
CA TYR A 2 -62.60 19.15 34.94
C TYR A 2 -62.21 17.98 34.01
N ILE A 3 -60.90 17.74 33.95
CA ILE A 3 -60.19 16.67 33.23
C ILE A 3 -60.08 15.43 34.16
N PRO A 4 -59.95 14.21 33.63
CA PRO A 4 -58.64 13.52 33.71
C PRO A 4 -58.25 12.82 32.40
N VAL A 5 -57.03 13.02 31.89
CA VAL A 5 -55.83 12.17 32.11
C VAL A 5 -56.01 10.72 31.61
N GLY A 6 -55.49 10.47 30.41
CA GLY A 6 -55.38 9.15 29.78
C GLY A 6 -55.22 9.27 28.26
N TYR A 7 -54.34 8.47 27.66
CA TYR A 7 -54.11 8.40 26.20
C TYR A 7 -53.50 9.64 25.53
N LEU A 8 -52.35 10.08 26.04
CA LEU A 8 -51.30 10.72 25.23
C LEU A 8 -49.88 10.19 25.53
N LEU A 9 -49.80 8.92 25.97
CA LEU A 9 -48.69 8.03 25.56
C LEU A 9 -49.02 7.64 24.11
N THR A 10 -48.15 7.75 23.10
CA THR A 10 -46.81 7.13 23.04
C THR A 10 -45.81 7.94 22.16
N VAL A 11 -46.03 9.25 21.92
CA VAL A 11 -45.29 9.98 20.84
C VAL A 11 -44.44 11.18 21.32
N VAL A 12 -44.61 11.68 22.55
CA VAL A 12 -43.89 12.88 23.04
C VAL A 12 -43.10 12.61 24.33
N LEU A 13 -42.37 11.48 24.36
CA LEU A 13 -41.45 11.13 25.45
C LEU A 13 -40.16 10.46 24.95
N ILE A 14 -39.72 10.84 23.73
CA ILE A 14 -38.44 10.46 23.13
C ILE A 14 -37.53 11.70 22.89
N HIS A 15 -37.99 12.93 23.21
CA HIS A 15 -37.24 14.17 22.91
C HIS A 15 -36.83 15.04 24.10
N ILE A 16 -36.94 14.57 25.35
CA ILE A 16 -36.39 15.30 26.53
C ILE A 16 -35.75 14.33 27.55
N VAL A 17 -34.85 13.46 27.08
CA VAL A 17 -33.89 12.73 27.93
C VAL A 17 -32.46 12.71 27.34
N ASP A 18 -32.26 13.12 26.08
CA ASP A 18 -30.94 13.08 25.42
C ASP A 18 -29.99 14.25 25.77
N ASP A 19 -30.49 15.35 26.36
CA ASP A 19 -29.71 16.58 26.58
C ASP A 19 -28.97 16.67 27.94
N ILE A 20 -28.90 15.59 28.73
CA ILE A 20 -28.25 15.60 30.07
C ILE A 20 -27.06 14.61 30.20
N LEU A 21 -26.74 13.82 29.16
CA LEU A 21 -25.59 12.87 29.21
C LEU A 21 -24.47 13.12 28.19
N CYS A 22 -24.62 14.06 27.25
CA CYS A 22 -23.52 14.50 26.39
C CYS A 22 -22.61 15.54 27.08
N SER A 23 -21.92 15.11 28.14
CA SER A 23 -20.67 15.78 28.52
C SER A 23 -19.66 15.58 27.38
N PRO A 24 -18.92 16.61 26.93
CA PRO A 24 -17.89 16.41 25.92
C PRO A 24 -16.87 15.43 26.46
N ALA A 25 -16.76 14.26 25.80
CA ALA A 25 -15.81 13.22 26.17
C ALA A 25 -14.39 13.72 25.90
N ALA A 26 -13.84 14.47 26.86
CA ALA A 26 -12.44 14.86 26.86
C ALA A 26 -11.60 13.57 26.76
N PHE A 27 -10.87 13.43 25.65
CA PHE A 27 -10.12 12.22 25.36
C PHE A 27 -9.02 12.06 26.42
N ALA A 28 -9.30 11.18 27.36
CA ALA A 28 -8.35 10.71 28.33
C ALA A 28 -7.52 9.57 27.73
N LEU A 29 -6.20 9.62 27.91
CA LEU A 29 -5.41 8.39 27.92
C LEU A 29 -6.11 7.38 28.86
N PRO A 30 -6.24 6.09 28.48
CA PRO A 30 -7.15 5.18 29.17
C PRO A 30 -6.93 5.17 30.69
N LYS A 31 -8.00 5.44 31.45
CA LYS A 31 -7.97 5.60 32.92
C LYS A 31 -7.08 4.54 33.56
N VAL A 32 -6.03 4.99 34.25
CA VAL A 32 -5.17 4.11 35.03
C VAL A 32 -5.97 3.50 36.18
N ASP A 33 -5.96 2.17 36.21
CA ASP A 33 -6.54 1.27 37.20
C ASP A 33 -6.56 1.87 38.62
N GLU A 34 -7.73 1.88 39.25
CA GLU A 34 -8.08 2.89 40.25
C GLU A 34 -7.44 2.71 41.64
N LYS A 35 -6.60 1.68 41.85
CA LYS A 35 -6.10 1.32 43.18
C LYS A 35 -4.64 1.64 43.51
N LEU A 36 -3.83 2.22 42.60
CA LEU A 36 -2.50 2.73 42.95
C LEU A 36 -2.17 4.10 42.32
N LEU A 37 -1.40 4.90 43.08
CA LEU A 37 -0.63 6.09 42.65
C LEU A 37 -1.42 7.34 42.22
N PHE A 38 -1.93 8.08 43.21
CA PHE A 38 -2.44 9.45 43.03
C PHE A 38 -1.38 10.47 42.53
N ARG A 39 -0.09 10.21 42.77
CA ARG A 39 1.01 11.13 42.40
C ARG A 39 1.33 11.05 40.90
N SER A 40 1.40 9.85 40.31
CA SER A 40 1.74 9.67 38.89
C SER A 40 0.65 10.14 37.93
N LYS A 41 -0.63 10.18 38.36
CA LYS A 41 -1.74 10.61 37.50
C LYS A 41 -1.59 12.04 36.98
N ARG A 42 -1.04 12.98 37.77
CA ARG A 42 -0.81 14.36 37.31
C ARG A 42 0.31 14.43 36.27
N ASP A 43 1.43 13.76 36.53
CA ASP A 43 2.62 13.79 35.66
C ASP A 43 2.32 13.19 34.29
N VAL A 44 1.52 12.10 34.22
CA VAL A 44 1.08 11.50 32.95
C VAL A 44 0.11 12.39 32.18
N ILE A 45 -0.82 13.07 32.86
CA ILE A 45 -1.75 14.00 32.20
C ILE A 45 -0.98 15.20 31.63
N SER A 46 -0.07 15.81 32.41
CA SER A 46 0.79 16.91 31.97
C SER A 46 1.60 16.53 30.73
N ALA A 47 2.26 15.37 30.74
CA ALA A 47 3.06 14.90 29.60
C ALA A 47 2.23 14.64 28.33
N ALA A 48 0.95 14.25 28.47
CA ALA A 48 0.04 14.04 27.35
C ALA A 48 -0.47 15.37 26.77
N GLU A 49 -0.76 16.35 27.62
CA GLU A 49 -1.11 17.71 27.22
C GLU A 49 0.08 18.40 26.52
N ASP A 50 1.30 18.23 27.04
CA ASP A 50 2.54 18.68 26.41
C ASP A 50 2.73 18.04 25.03
N ALA A 51 2.56 16.72 24.90
CA ALA A 51 2.69 16.02 23.62
C ALA A 51 1.68 16.51 22.58
N ARG A 52 0.40 16.66 22.97
CA ARG A 52 -0.64 17.23 22.09
C ARG A 52 -0.36 18.67 21.68
N SER A 53 0.12 19.48 22.62
CA SER A 53 0.48 20.88 22.38
C SER A 53 1.63 20.99 21.37
N LEU A 54 2.68 20.17 21.55
CA LEU A 54 3.81 20.05 20.62
C LEU A 54 3.37 19.54 19.25
N LEU A 55 2.45 18.56 19.17
CA LEU A 55 1.95 18.02 17.90
C LEU A 55 1.17 19.08 17.12
N LYS A 56 0.24 19.77 17.78
CA LYS A 56 -0.52 20.88 17.18
C LYS A 56 0.39 22.05 16.80
N GLY A 57 1.47 22.29 17.56
CA GLY A 57 2.54 23.21 17.21
C GLY A 57 3.30 22.80 15.95
N PHE A 58 3.71 21.54 15.84
CA PHE A 58 4.41 20.99 14.67
C PHE A 58 3.55 21.03 13.40
N LEU A 59 2.29 20.58 13.46
CA LEU A 59 1.39 20.60 12.31
C LEU A 59 1.21 22.03 11.77
N ARG A 60 1.05 23.03 12.65
CA ARG A 60 1.04 24.46 12.26
C ARG A 60 2.37 24.91 11.66
N LEU A 61 3.50 24.55 12.28
CA LEU A 61 4.85 24.91 11.79
C LEU A 61 5.15 24.32 10.40
N SER A 62 4.57 23.16 10.08
CA SER A 62 4.76 22.44 8.82
C SER A 62 3.87 22.92 7.66
N ALA A 63 2.77 23.64 7.93
CA ALA A 63 1.74 23.96 6.95
C ALA A 63 2.26 24.74 5.73
N ASP A 64 3.18 25.70 5.95
CA ASP A 64 3.59 26.66 4.93
C ASP A 64 4.75 26.21 4.03
N ILE A 65 5.40 25.07 4.32
CA ILE A 65 6.57 24.59 3.56
C ILE A 65 6.14 23.59 2.49
N PRO A 66 6.49 23.77 1.19
CA PRO A 66 6.20 22.77 0.16
C PRO A 66 6.87 21.43 0.46
N LEU A 67 6.10 20.35 0.37
CA LEU A 67 6.50 18.98 0.69
C LEU A 67 7.32 18.34 -0.43
N THR A 68 7.05 18.74 -1.68
CA THR A 68 7.82 18.32 -2.85
C THR A 68 8.19 19.55 -3.69
N PRO A 69 9.31 19.52 -4.44
CA PRO A 69 9.65 20.59 -5.37
C PRO A 69 8.55 20.70 -6.43
N LYS A 70 7.96 21.89 -6.61
CA LYS A 70 6.90 22.15 -7.60
C LYS A 70 7.38 21.86 -9.03
N ARG A 71 7.25 20.60 -9.47
CA ARG A 71 7.03 20.26 -10.88
C ARG A 71 5.55 20.39 -11.17
N ARG A 72 5.19 20.74 -12.41
CA ARG A 72 3.84 20.44 -12.91
C ARG A 72 3.65 18.94 -12.77
N SER A 73 2.62 18.48 -12.03
CA SER A 73 2.23 17.08 -12.17
C SER A 73 1.77 16.88 -13.63
N ASN A 74 2.14 15.74 -14.21
CA ASN A 74 1.61 15.33 -15.51
C ASN A 74 0.11 15.02 -15.38
N PHE A 75 -0.36 14.67 -14.18
CA PHE A 75 -1.77 14.70 -13.79
C PHE A 75 -2.12 16.08 -13.22
N GLY A 76 -2.53 17.01 -14.09
CA GLY A 76 -3.18 18.23 -13.64
C GLY A 76 -4.54 17.91 -13.04
N SER A 77 -4.60 17.68 -11.72
CA SER A 77 -5.82 17.55 -10.89
C SER A 77 -6.99 16.84 -11.61
N GLN A 78 -6.75 15.64 -12.15
CA GLN A 78 -7.82 14.86 -12.79
C GLN A 78 -8.43 13.87 -11.80
N PRO A 79 -9.77 13.71 -11.80
CA PRO A 79 -10.44 12.71 -10.98
C PRO A 79 -9.96 11.28 -11.29
N VAL A 80 -9.84 10.47 -10.25
CA VAL A 80 -9.54 9.04 -10.34
C VAL A 80 -10.70 8.33 -11.06
N GLY A 81 -10.38 7.68 -12.18
CA GLY A 81 -11.37 6.99 -13.03
C GLY A 81 -11.84 5.62 -12.51
N TYR A 82 -11.48 5.23 -11.28
CA TYR A 82 -11.83 3.95 -10.68
C TYR A 82 -12.37 4.11 -9.26
N LYS A 83 -13.17 3.14 -8.79
CA LYS A 83 -13.72 3.14 -7.43
C LYS A 83 -12.59 2.90 -6.42
N VAL A 84 -12.22 3.93 -5.67
CA VAL A 84 -11.27 3.77 -4.56
C VAL A 84 -11.98 3.19 -3.34
N ILE A 85 -11.43 2.11 -2.81
CA ILE A 85 -11.75 1.59 -1.48
C ILE A 85 -10.48 1.77 -0.66
N ASP A 86 -10.48 2.72 0.26
CA ASP A 86 -9.38 2.83 1.22
C ASP A 86 -9.52 1.69 2.25
N ARG A 87 -8.54 0.79 2.27
CA ARG A 87 -8.45 -0.34 3.21
C ARG A 87 -7.49 -0.06 4.36
N THR A 88 -6.92 1.15 4.44
CA THR A 88 -6.01 1.56 5.50
C THR A 88 -6.75 2.04 6.75
N GLU A 89 -6.06 2.02 7.87
CA GLU A 89 -6.46 2.59 9.16
C GLU A 89 -6.91 4.06 9.08
N TYR A 90 -6.41 4.85 8.12
CA TYR A 90 -6.77 6.25 7.91
C TYR A 90 -8.29 6.49 7.90
N ALA A 91 -9.06 5.63 7.23
CA ALA A 91 -10.52 5.75 7.13
C ALA A 91 -11.23 5.65 8.50
N VAL A 92 -10.70 4.83 9.41
CA VAL A 92 -11.18 4.67 10.79
C VAL A 92 -10.67 5.83 11.66
N ASN A 93 -9.43 6.25 11.45
CA ASN A 93 -8.72 7.23 12.27
C ASN A 93 -9.11 8.69 11.99
N LYS A 94 -9.95 8.97 10.99
CA LYS A 94 -10.47 10.31 10.67
C LYS A 94 -10.93 11.14 11.88
N LYS A 95 -11.45 10.47 12.92
CA LYS A 95 -11.98 11.11 14.14
C LYS A 95 -10.92 11.49 15.17
N ILE A 96 -9.67 11.05 15.01
CA ILE A 96 -8.56 11.24 15.96
C ILE A 96 -7.32 11.90 15.31
N LEU A 97 -7.42 12.39 14.07
CA LEU A 97 -6.27 12.90 13.29
C LEU A 97 -5.56 14.12 13.90
N ASP A 98 -6.13 14.79 14.90
CA ASP A 98 -5.49 15.88 15.64
C ASP A 98 -4.88 15.44 16.99
N GLU A 99 -4.91 14.13 17.28
CA GLU A 99 -4.43 13.52 18.53
C GLU A 99 -3.28 12.52 18.32
N VAL A 100 -3.19 11.92 17.13
CA VAL A 100 -2.11 11.04 16.70
C VAL A 100 -1.29 11.68 15.57
N PHE A 101 0.01 11.43 15.56
CA PHE A 101 0.92 11.90 14.51
C PHE A 101 0.86 10.94 13.33
N GLU A 102 0.88 11.44 12.09
CA GLU A 102 0.83 10.60 10.88
C GLU A 102 -0.32 9.56 10.96
N SER A 103 -1.56 9.99 11.25
CA SER A 103 -2.80 9.17 11.36
C SER A 103 -2.90 8.07 12.43
N ASP A 104 -1.80 7.57 12.99
CA ASP A 104 -1.81 6.31 13.79
C ASP A 104 -0.64 6.20 14.80
N MET A 105 0.31 7.14 14.82
CA MET A 105 1.45 7.08 15.74
C MET A 105 1.26 7.93 16.99
N VAL A 106 1.29 7.26 18.16
CA VAL A 106 1.33 7.90 19.48
C VAL A 106 2.79 8.14 19.87
N LEU A 107 3.22 9.40 19.85
CA LEU A 107 4.61 9.76 20.12
C LEU A 107 4.85 10.23 21.55
N THR A 108 5.99 9.84 22.10
CA THR A 108 6.49 10.41 23.37
C THR A 108 7.00 11.83 23.17
N VAL A 109 6.99 12.64 24.24
CA VAL A 109 7.53 14.01 24.23
C VAL A 109 8.99 14.08 23.70
N PRO A 110 9.92 13.17 24.06
CA PRO A 110 11.25 13.13 23.45
C PRO A 110 11.22 12.89 21.94
N GLN A 111 10.51 11.86 21.45
CA GLN A 111 10.42 11.58 20.01
C GLN A 111 9.86 12.78 19.22
N LEU A 112 8.88 13.47 19.79
CA LEU A 112 8.25 14.64 19.16
C LEU A 112 9.17 15.87 19.18
N LYS A 113 9.97 16.06 20.23
CA LYS A 113 11.03 17.07 20.25
C LYS A 113 12.11 16.79 19.21
N ASP A 114 12.60 15.55 19.13
CA ASP A 114 13.59 15.13 18.13
C ASP A 114 13.11 15.44 16.69
N ILE A 115 11.83 15.16 16.38
CA ILE A 115 11.20 15.51 15.09
C ILE A 115 11.22 17.03 14.83
N ILE A 116 10.77 17.83 15.82
CA ILE A 116 10.70 19.29 15.70
C ILE A 116 12.10 19.88 15.50
N GLU A 117 13.10 19.41 16.26
CA GLU A 117 14.49 19.85 16.14
C GLU A 117 15.08 19.50 14.77
N HIS A 118 14.91 18.26 14.30
CA HIS A 118 15.40 17.86 12.97
C HIS A 118 14.72 18.64 11.84
N TYR A 119 13.41 18.88 11.93
CA TYR A 119 12.68 19.72 10.97
C TYR A 119 13.24 21.16 10.93
N GLN A 120 13.52 21.76 12.09
CA GLN A 120 14.11 23.09 12.20
C GLN A 120 15.55 23.13 11.65
N GLN A 121 16.37 22.11 11.94
CA GLN A 121 17.74 21.97 11.40
C GLN A 121 17.74 21.86 9.86
N ARG A 122 16.78 21.10 9.30
CA ARG A 122 16.57 20.97 7.84
C ARG A 122 16.24 22.32 7.20
N LYS A 123 15.36 23.10 7.83
CA LYS A 123 15.04 24.49 7.42
C LYS A 123 16.28 25.40 7.46
N ALA A 124 17.19 25.18 8.42
CA ALA A 124 18.45 25.89 8.58
C ALA A 124 19.61 25.41 7.67
N ARG A 125 19.37 24.52 6.69
CA ARG A 125 20.34 24.04 5.69
C ARG A 125 21.63 23.41 6.25
N ARG A 126 21.59 22.77 7.41
CA ARG A 126 22.73 21.96 7.93
C ARG A 126 22.69 20.53 7.36
N THR A 127 23.86 19.91 7.21
CA THR A 127 24.06 18.65 6.45
C THR A 127 23.42 17.40 7.09
N ARG A 128 23.06 16.43 6.23
CA ARG A 128 22.15 15.30 6.50
C ARG A 128 22.81 13.94 6.73
N THR A 129 22.04 13.01 7.32
CA THR A 129 22.19 11.54 7.23
C THR A 129 20.87 10.89 6.76
N LYS A 130 20.91 9.75 6.03
CA LYS A 130 19.74 9.07 5.41
C LYS A 130 19.28 7.83 6.18
N ARG A 131 17.96 7.63 6.34
CA ARG A 131 17.41 7.04 7.55
C ARG A 131 15.89 6.58 7.39
N LYS A 132 15.45 5.34 7.75
CA LYS A 132 14.08 4.71 7.72
C LYS A 132 13.49 4.09 9.05
N ALA A 133 14.21 3.31 9.89
CA ALA A 133 13.71 2.77 11.20
C ALA A 133 14.15 3.56 12.47
N ILE A 134 13.48 3.45 13.64
CA ILE A 134 13.82 4.27 14.83
C ILE A 134 15.26 4.07 15.35
N VAL A 135 16.03 5.17 15.47
CA VAL A 135 17.48 5.09 15.76
C VAL A 135 17.78 4.77 17.22
N GLY A 136 18.49 3.66 17.39
CA GLY A 136 19.21 3.32 18.61
C GLY A 136 18.63 2.09 19.31
N ARG A 137 19.53 1.20 19.76
CA ARG A 137 19.20 -0.06 20.44
C ARG A 137 18.24 0.11 21.63
N ARG A 138 18.19 1.29 22.25
CA ARG A 138 17.25 1.61 23.35
C ARG A 138 15.78 1.49 22.94
N PHE A 139 15.43 1.74 21.68
CA PHE A 139 14.05 1.66 21.19
C PHE A 139 13.69 0.28 20.62
N ARG A 140 14.64 -0.66 20.57
CA ARG A 140 14.39 -2.05 20.21
C ARG A 140 13.91 -2.83 21.44
N TRP A 141 13.14 -3.88 21.21
CA TRP A 141 12.74 -4.83 22.25
C TRP A 141 13.91 -5.75 22.63
N PRO A 142 14.24 -5.90 23.94
CA PRO A 142 15.27 -6.82 24.40
C PRO A 142 14.97 -8.26 23.99
N ASP A 143 16.03 -9.04 23.75
CA ASP A 143 15.96 -10.47 23.41
C ASP A 143 14.98 -10.78 22.26
N ASN A 144 14.81 -9.82 21.35
CA ASN A 144 13.86 -9.81 20.24
C ASN A 144 12.40 -10.11 20.66
N THR A 145 12.07 -9.92 21.94
CA THR A 145 10.83 -10.39 22.53
C THR A 145 9.95 -9.23 22.98
N VAL A 146 8.71 -9.21 22.52
CA VAL A 146 7.68 -8.21 22.83
C VAL A 146 6.68 -8.82 23.83
N PRO A 147 6.74 -8.45 25.12
CA PRO A 147 5.71 -8.85 26.07
C PRO A 147 4.40 -8.10 25.78
N TYR A 148 3.26 -8.76 25.88
CA TYR A 148 1.96 -8.15 25.59
C TYR A 148 0.83 -8.54 26.55
N ILE A 149 -0.19 -7.69 26.61
CA ILE A 149 -1.49 -7.95 27.24
C ILE A 149 -2.60 -7.65 26.23
N LEU A 150 -3.65 -8.49 26.20
CA LEU A 150 -4.87 -8.28 25.42
C LEU A 150 -6.02 -7.87 26.34
N ASN A 151 -6.36 -6.58 26.37
CA ASN A 151 -7.40 -6.02 27.23
C ASN A 151 -8.80 -6.14 26.62
N GLY A 152 -9.26 -7.39 26.44
CA GLY A 152 -10.60 -7.69 25.94
C GLY A 152 -10.91 -9.18 26.04
N THR A 153 -12.16 -9.52 26.35
CA THR A 153 -12.66 -10.91 26.46
C THR A 153 -13.13 -11.50 25.13
N ASP A 154 -13.20 -10.69 24.08
CA ASP A 154 -13.58 -11.08 22.72
C ASP A 154 -12.51 -12.00 22.10
N ALA A 155 -12.82 -13.29 22.02
CA ALA A 155 -11.93 -14.31 21.49
C ALA A 155 -11.58 -14.11 20.01
N ARG A 156 -12.48 -13.52 19.19
CA ARG A 156 -12.21 -13.23 17.78
C ARG A 156 -11.21 -12.09 17.67
N TRP A 157 -11.42 -11.00 18.40
CA TRP A 157 -10.50 -9.86 18.43
C TRP A 157 -9.11 -10.27 18.93
N GLN A 158 -9.03 -11.06 20.02
CA GLN A 158 -7.76 -11.60 20.48
C GLN A 158 -7.07 -12.51 19.44
N SER A 159 -7.86 -13.32 18.72
CA SER A 159 -7.34 -14.21 17.68
C SER A 159 -6.74 -13.42 16.51
N LEU A 160 -7.42 -12.37 16.07
CA LEU A 160 -6.91 -11.48 15.02
C LEU A 160 -5.59 -10.79 15.42
N ILE A 161 -5.45 -10.39 16.69
CA ILE A 161 -4.18 -9.83 17.19
C ILE A 161 -3.07 -10.88 17.18
N ARG A 162 -3.34 -12.11 17.65
CA ARG A 162 -2.38 -13.22 17.58
C ARG A 162 -2.00 -13.57 16.14
N ASN A 163 -2.93 -13.51 15.18
CA ASN A 163 -2.62 -13.71 13.76
C ASN A 163 -1.70 -12.60 13.20
N GLY A 164 -1.88 -11.34 13.64
CA GLY A 164 -0.98 -10.25 13.28
C GLY A 164 0.42 -10.38 13.89
N MET A 165 0.52 -10.90 15.12
CA MET A 165 1.80 -11.28 15.74
C MET A 165 2.47 -12.41 14.95
N GLN A 166 1.71 -13.46 14.63
CA GLN A 166 2.18 -14.64 13.89
C GLN A 166 2.79 -14.27 12.53
N LYS A 167 2.24 -13.29 11.80
CA LYS A 167 2.85 -12.76 10.55
C LYS A 167 4.30 -12.31 10.73
N TRP A 168 4.60 -11.65 11.85
CA TRP A 168 5.97 -11.26 12.19
C TRP A 168 6.78 -12.45 12.73
N GLU A 169 6.19 -13.34 13.54
CA GLU A 169 6.90 -14.49 14.13
C GLU A 169 7.26 -15.60 13.12
N GLU A 170 6.48 -15.80 12.06
CA GLU A 170 6.78 -16.79 11.02
C GLU A 170 8.00 -16.38 10.19
N GLU A 171 8.16 -15.07 10.02
CA GLU A 171 9.02 -14.47 9.01
C GLU A 171 10.24 -13.73 9.58
N THR A 172 10.27 -13.54 10.90
CA THR A 172 11.39 -12.94 11.63
C THR A 172 11.76 -13.74 12.88
N CYS A 173 12.80 -13.32 13.58
CA CYS A 173 13.14 -13.82 14.92
C CYS A 173 12.45 -13.08 16.07
N ILE A 174 11.53 -12.15 15.76
CA ILE A 174 10.76 -11.45 16.79
C ILE A 174 9.78 -12.46 17.41
N HIS A 175 9.61 -12.36 18.71
CA HIS A 175 8.74 -13.23 19.50
C HIS A 175 7.73 -12.42 20.32
N PHE A 176 6.48 -12.88 20.40
CA PHE A 176 5.45 -12.25 21.22
C PHE A 176 5.08 -13.17 22.37
N LYS A 177 5.23 -12.71 23.61
CA LYS A 177 4.85 -13.47 24.82
C LYS A 177 3.77 -12.77 25.61
N GLN A 178 2.82 -13.52 26.16
CA GLN A 178 1.94 -12.99 27.19
C GLN A 178 2.78 -12.54 28.38
N ARG A 179 2.56 -11.30 28.81
CA ARG A 179 3.29 -10.69 29.92
C ARG A 179 3.01 -11.41 31.24
N THR A 180 4.07 -11.63 32.02
CA THR A 180 4.01 -12.00 33.44
C THR A 180 4.31 -10.79 34.32
N ASP A 181 5.58 -10.38 34.34
CA ASP A 181 6.18 -9.44 35.29
C ASP A 181 7.06 -8.39 34.58
N GLU A 182 7.21 -8.49 33.26
CA GLU A 182 8.05 -7.59 32.47
C GLU A 182 7.63 -6.13 32.64
N LYS A 183 8.62 -5.26 32.86
CA LYS A 183 8.37 -3.83 33.07
C LYS A 183 7.80 -3.14 31.83
N ASP A 184 8.34 -3.49 30.66
CA ASP A 184 8.02 -2.86 29.39
C ASP A 184 7.18 -3.83 28.54
N TYR A 185 6.06 -3.37 28.00
CA TYR A 185 5.12 -4.23 27.29
C TYR A 185 4.07 -3.47 26.48
N VAL A 186 3.53 -4.12 25.45
CA VAL A 186 2.41 -3.60 24.64
C VAL A 186 1.07 -4.02 25.25
N PHE A 187 0.22 -3.04 25.54
CA PHE A 187 -1.14 -3.24 26.02
C PHE A 187 -2.12 -2.97 24.89
N PHE A 188 -2.60 -4.06 24.26
CA PHE A 188 -3.61 -4.00 23.22
C PHE A 188 -4.99 -3.78 23.84
N PHE A 189 -5.78 -2.88 23.28
CA PHE A 189 -7.14 -2.59 23.75
C PHE A 189 -8.04 -2.11 22.60
N LYS A 190 -9.36 -2.13 22.80
CA LYS A 190 -10.33 -1.53 21.86
C LYS A 190 -10.49 -0.04 22.16
N GLY A 191 -9.65 0.80 21.53
CA GLY A 191 -9.79 2.26 21.57
C GLY A 191 -10.60 2.81 20.39
N ALA A 192 -10.59 4.15 20.24
CA ALA A 192 -11.13 4.82 19.07
C ALA A 192 -10.07 4.85 17.96
N GLY A 193 -10.24 4.05 16.91
CA GLY A 193 -9.26 3.94 15.82
C GLY A 193 -8.18 2.88 16.05
N CYS A 194 -7.24 2.85 15.11
CA CYS A 194 -6.07 1.99 15.07
C CYS A 194 -4.85 2.87 15.35
N TYR A 195 -4.04 2.56 16.36
CA TYR A 195 -2.81 3.33 16.60
C TYR A 195 -1.86 2.60 17.54
N SER A 196 -0.58 2.99 17.48
CA SER A 196 0.49 2.36 18.25
C SER A 196 1.61 3.36 18.58
N SER A 197 2.48 2.99 19.52
CA SER A 197 3.70 3.77 19.83
C SER A 197 4.87 3.25 19.01
N VAL A 198 5.74 4.13 18.51
CA VAL A 198 6.87 3.69 17.67
C VAL A 198 8.04 3.16 18.52
N GLY A 199 8.32 1.87 18.38
CA GLY A 199 9.35 1.15 19.12
C GLY A 199 9.02 0.93 20.60
N ARG A 200 9.98 0.39 21.35
CA ARG A 200 9.88 0.26 22.81
C ARG A 200 10.09 1.62 23.47
N ILE A 201 9.02 2.20 24.01
CA ILE A 201 9.06 3.49 24.73
C ILE A 201 9.29 3.33 26.25
N GLY A 202 9.13 2.11 26.77
CA GLY A 202 9.30 1.77 28.18
C GLY A 202 8.01 1.84 28.99
N GLY A 203 7.89 0.98 30.01
CA GLY A 203 6.64 0.79 30.75
C GLY A 203 5.52 0.17 29.92
N ARG A 204 4.28 0.40 30.35
CA ARG A 204 3.09 0.05 29.56
C ARG A 204 2.93 1.02 28.39
N GLN A 205 3.12 0.55 27.16
CA GLN A 205 2.75 1.30 25.96
C GLN A 205 1.44 0.77 25.37
N TYR A 206 0.62 1.65 24.81
CA TYR A 206 -0.72 1.32 24.34
C TYR A 206 -0.74 1.07 22.83
N ALA A 207 -1.50 0.06 22.40
CA ALA A 207 -1.84 -0.16 21.00
C ALA A 207 -3.38 -0.32 20.88
N SER A 208 -4.04 0.56 20.14
CA SER A 208 -5.47 0.49 19.89
C SER A 208 -5.74 -0.37 18.66
N ILE A 209 -6.53 -1.42 18.83
CA ILE A 209 -7.16 -2.15 17.72
C ILE A 209 -8.67 -1.96 17.92
N GLY A 210 -9.17 -0.80 17.51
CA GLY A 210 -10.57 -0.41 17.61
C GLY A 210 -11.50 -1.12 16.62
N PHE A 211 -12.77 -0.73 16.63
CA PHE A 211 -13.74 -1.19 15.63
C PHE A 211 -13.36 -0.68 14.24
N GLY A 212 -13.30 -1.57 13.25
CA GLY A 212 -12.81 -1.30 11.89
C GLY A 212 -11.32 -1.63 11.69
N CYS A 213 -10.56 -1.87 12.77
CA CYS A 213 -9.15 -2.24 12.72
C CYS A 213 -8.93 -3.76 12.63
N GLU A 214 -10.01 -4.55 12.57
CA GLU A 214 -10.01 -6.01 12.66
C GLU A 214 -9.52 -6.73 11.38
N SER A 215 -8.57 -6.14 10.65
CA SER A 215 -7.84 -6.72 9.52
C SER A 215 -6.46 -7.18 9.94
N SER A 216 -6.02 -8.35 9.47
CA SER A 216 -4.70 -8.88 9.81
C SER A 216 -3.54 -8.01 9.32
N GLY A 217 -3.69 -7.32 8.19
CA GLY A 217 -2.69 -6.37 7.68
C GLY A 217 -2.63 -5.05 8.47
N ILE A 218 -3.78 -4.53 8.93
CA ILE A 218 -3.81 -3.35 9.83
C ILE A 218 -3.15 -3.72 11.17
N ILE A 219 -3.50 -4.86 11.76
CA ILE A 219 -2.88 -5.33 13.00
C ILE A 219 -1.36 -5.53 12.83
N ALA A 220 -0.92 -6.09 11.70
CA ALA A 220 0.50 -6.26 11.40
C ALA A 220 1.23 -4.91 11.26
N HIS A 221 0.58 -3.89 10.70
CA HIS A 221 1.07 -2.51 10.62
C HIS A 221 1.23 -1.86 12.01
N GLU A 222 0.22 -1.96 12.88
CA GLU A 222 0.28 -1.44 14.26
C GLU A 222 1.35 -2.13 15.12
N ILE A 223 1.58 -3.42 14.87
CA ILE A 223 2.70 -4.17 15.44
C ILE A 223 4.02 -3.70 14.84
N GLY A 224 4.06 -3.38 13.55
CA GLY A 224 5.18 -2.74 12.85
C GLY A 224 5.65 -1.47 13.56
N HIS A 225 4.71 -0.56 13.88
CA HIS A 225 5.01 0.59 14.74
C HIS A 225 5.58 0.17 16.09
N ALA A 226 4.93 -0.76 16.80
CA ALA A 226 5.39 -1.21 18.12
C ALA A 226 6.82 -1.79 18.11
N ILE A 227 7.25 -2.42 17.02
CA ILE A 227 8.62 -2.96 16.87
C ILE A 227 9.63 -1.93 16.29
N GLY A 228 9.18 -0.74 15.88
CA GLY A 228 10.06 0.40 15.57
C GLY A 228 9.98 0.97 14.15
N PHE A 229 8.97 0.58 13.35
CA PHE A 229 8.76 1.09 12.00
C PHE A 229 8.00 2.42 11.97
N TRP A 230 8.44 3.28 11.07
CA TRP A 230 7.72 4.46 10.61
C TRP A 230 7.17 4.19 9.21
N HIS A 231 6.37 5.11 8.69
CA HIS A 231 5.81 4.95 7.35
C HIS A 231 6.83 5.05 6.21
N GLU A 232 6.55 4.31 5.13
CA GLU A 232 7.37 4.31 3.92
C GLU A 232 7.33 5.65 3.19
N GLN A 233 6.15 6.30 3.09
CA GLN A 233 6.04 7.63 2.48
C GLN A 233 6.67 8.74 3.34
N SER A 234 7.22 8.43 4.50
CA SER A 234 7.94 9.38 5.35
C SER A 234 9.46 9.30 5.17
N ARG A 235 9.96 8.37 4.33
CA ARG A 235 11.40 8.22 4.00
C ARG A 235 12.02 9.49 3.42
N PRO A 236 13.31 9.78 3.74
CA PRO A 236 14.00 10.98 3.28
C PRO A 236 14.26 11.01 1.76
N ASP A 237 14.22 9.86 1.09
CA ASP A 237 14.44 9.75 -0.35
C ASP A 237 13.18 9.44 -1.18
N ARG A 238 11.99 9.41 -0.56
CA ARG A 238 10.69 9.15 -1.22
C ARG A 238 10.45 9.99 -2.47
N ASP A 239 10.96 11.23 -2.49
CA ASP A 239 10.74 12.20 -3.58
C ASP A 239 11.42 11.76 -4.89
N LYS A 240 12.13 10.63 -4.90
CA LYS A 240 12.56 9.95 -6.14
C LYS A 240 11.45 9.10 -6.77
N TYR A 241 10.50 8.62 -5.97
CA TYR A 241 9.52 7.58 -6.30
C TYR A 241 8.08 8.09 -6.30
N ILE A 242 7.75 9.04 -5.42
CA ILE A 242 6.42 9.65 -5.31
C ILE A 242 6.49 11.19 -5.39
N ASN A 243 5.37 11.81 -5.76
CA ASN A 243 5.06 13.21 -5.56
C ASN A 243 3.92 13.31 -4.54
N ILE A 244 3.87 14.42 -3.80
CA ILE A 244 2.75 14.73 -2.90
C ILE A 244 1.95 15.87 -3.51
N ASN A 245 0.67 15.63 -3.81
CA ASN A 245 -0.25 16.60 -4.38
C ASN A 245 -0.87 17.45 -3.26
N GLU A 246 -0.22 18.58 -2.95
CA GLU A 246 -0.61 19.47 -1.84
C GLU A 246 -1.96 20.16 -2.03
N ASP A 247 -2.43 20.31 -3.27
CA ASP A 247 -3.65 21.06 -3.59
C ASP A 247 -4.94 20.33 -3.15
N HIS A 248 -4.84 19.02 -2.87
CA HIS A 248 -5.93 18.16 -2.40
C HIS A 248 -5.72 17.60 -0.98
N ILE A 249 -4.79 18.15 -0.19
CA ILE A 249 -4.60 17.75 1.21
C ILE A 249 -5.53 18.55 2.11
N PHE A 250 -6.23 17.85 3.01
CA PHE A 250 -7.06 18.48 4.03
C PHE A 250 -6.28 19.52 4.85
N LYS A 251 -6.85 20.72 5.03
CA LYS A 251 -6.13 21.85 5.63
C LYS A 251 -5.67 21.53 7.04
N GLY A 252 -4.36 21.66 7.28
CA GLY A 252 -3.71 21.42 8.57
C GLY A 252 -3.15 20.02 8.78
N THR A 253 -3.41 19.03 7.91
CA THR A 253 -2.84 17.67 8.04
C THR A 253 -1.55 17.46 7.24
N LYS A 254 -1.12 18.46 6.48
CA LYS A 254 0.08 18.45 5.63
C LYS A 254 1.36 17.96 6.33
N GLY A 255 1.51 18.21 7.63
CA GLY A 255 2.64 17.71 8.43
C GLY A 255 2.74 16.19 8.53
N ASN A 256 1.64 15.45 8.28
CA ASN A 256 1.60 13.98 8.21
C ASN A 256 2.25 13.43 6.93
N PHE A 257 2.74 14.31 6.06
CA PHE A 257 3.59 13.95 4.93
C PHE A 257 4.97 14.58 5.06
N GLU A 258 5.45 14.96 6.25
CA GLU A 258 6.82 15.45 6.36
C GLU A 258 7.86 14.33 6.23
N LYS A 259 8.98 14.64 5.57
CA LYS A 259 10.09 13.68 5.47
C LYS A 259 10.89 13.66 6.75
N ARG A 260 11.22 12.44 7.16
CA ARG A 260 12.01 12.12 8.33
C ARG A 260 13.48 11.92 7.96
N ASP A 261 14.37 12.63 8.64
CA ASP A 261 15.83 12.51 8.48
C ASP A 261 16.48 11.74 9.69
N ASP A 262 15.67 11.23 10.65
CA ASP A 262 16.05 10.85 12.04
C ASP A 262 16.13 9.34 12.39
N ILE A 263 15.98 8.50 11.38
CA ILE A 263 15.67 7.07 11.41
C ILE A 263 16.84 6.15 10.89
N GLU A 264 16.68 4.97 10.27
CA GLU A 264 17.80 4.06 9.87
C GLU A 264 17.52 3.37 8.48
N ASP A 265 18.19 3.73 7.36
CA ASP A 265 17.77 3.44 5.93
C ASP A 265 17.98 1.99 5.47
N LEU A 266 18.71 1.21 6.27
CA LEU A 266 19.00 -0.23 6.14
C LEU A 266 19.54 -0.75 4.78
N GLY A 267 19.78 0.14 3.81
CA GLY A 267 20.25 -0.22 2.47
C GLY A 267 19.17 -0.86 1.57
N THR A 268 17.89 -0.74 1.94
CA THR A 268 16.75 -1.30 1.18
C THR A 268 16.23 -0.31 0.12
N PRO A 269 15.72 -0.78 -1.03
CA PRO A 269 15.03 0.08 -1.98
C PRO A 269 13.72 0.60 -1.39
N TYR A 270 13.14 1.62 -2.02
CA TYR A 270 11.80 2.11 -1.67
C TYR A 270 10.74 1.08 -2.04
N ASP A 271 9.82 0.77 -1.14
CA ASP A 271 8.85 -0.30 -1.33
C ASP A 271 7.41 0.20 -1.44
N PHE A 272 6.94 0.34 -2.67
CA PHE A 272 5.54 0.68 -2.94
C PHE A 272 4.56 -0.29 -2.30
N GLY A 273 4.93 -1.56 -2.11
CA GLY A 273 4.06 -2.58 -1.51
C GLY A 273 4.20 -2.74 0.01
N SER A 274 4.95 -1.90 0.70
CA SER A 274 5.10 -1.96 2.15
C SER A 274 3.75 -1.83 2.85
N VAL A 275 3.50 -2.64 3.88
CA VAL A 275 2.32 -2.48 4.74
C VAL A 275 2.35 -1.13 5.48
N MET A 276 3.53 -0.53 5.63
CA MET A 276 3.77 0.79 6.21
C MET A 276 3.64 1.92 5.18
N HIS A 277 3.19 1.66 3.95
CA HIS A 277 2.91 2.72 2.97
C HIS A 277 1.44 3.16 3.04
N TYR A 278 1.20 4.47 3.07
CA TYR A 278 -0.14 5.06 2.90
C TYR A 278 -0.80 4.72 1.57
N GLY A 279 -2.13 4.73 1.55
CA GLY A 279 -2.91 4.68 0.33
C GLY A 279 -2.85 5.98 -0.49
N PRO A 280 -3.24 5.92 -1.78
CA PRO A 280 -3.12 7.04 -2.71
C PRO A 280 -3.96 8.27 -2.33
N GLN A 281 -4.96 8.12 -1.44
CA GLN A 281 -5.89 9.17 -1.02
C GLN A 281 -5.81 9.49 0.49
N ALA A 282 -4.72 9.11 1.17
CA ALA A 282 -4.49 9.50 2.56
C ALA A 282 -4.63 11.02 2.70
N PHE A 283 -5.36 11.51 3.71
CA PHE A 283 -5.61 12.94 3.93
C PHE A 283 -6.24 13.74 2.77
N SER A 284 -6.86 13.09 1.76
CA SER A 284 -7.53 13.82 0.66
C SER A 284 -8.72 14.65 1.16
N ASP A 285 -8.89 15.85 0.62
CA ASP A 285 -10.05 16.71 0.88
C ASP A 285 -11.28 16.36 0.01
N ASP A 286 -11.06 15.91 -1.22
CA ASP A 286 -12.04 15.24 -2.08
C ASP A 286 -11.52 13.86 -2.50
N TYR A 287 -12.35 12.83 -2.26
CA TYR A 287 -12.10 11.42 -2.62
C TYR A 287 -12.12 11.15 -4.13
N LYS A 288 -12.25 12.17 -4.97
CA LYS A 288 -11.97 12.09 -6.40
C LYS A 288 -10.50 12.24 -6.75
N TYR A 289 -9.66 12.78 -5.88
CA TYR A 289 -8.24 13.04 -6.20
C TYR A 289 -7.31 12.17 -5.36
N VAL A 290 -6.04 12.10 -5.79
CA VAL A 290 -4.96 11.43 -5.05
C VAL A 290 -4.05 12.48 -4.42
N THR A 291 -3.59 12.20 -3.21
CA THR A 291 -2.60 13.01 -2.48
C THR A 291 -1.19 12.45 -2.65
N ILE A 292 -1.07 11.14 -2.91
CA ILE A 292 0.19 10.47 -3.23
C ILE A 292 0.15 9.99 -4.68
N GLU A 293 1.00 10.58 -5.52
CA GLU A 293 1.18 10.20 -6.92
C GLU A 293 2.50 9.46 -7.08
N THR A 294 2.46 8.18 -7.48
CA THR A 294 3.65 7.45 -7.92
C THR A 294 4.19 8.06 -9.22
N LYS A 295 5.52 8.21 -9.30
CA LYS A 295 6.18 8.80 -10.49
C LYS A 295 6.22 7.86 -11.68
N ASP A 296 6.30 6.56 -11.41
CA ASP A 296 5.89 5.54 -12.34
C ASP A 296 4.46 5.13 -11.99
N HIS A 297 3.51 5.64 -12.76
CA HIS A 297 2.07 5.45 -12.54
C HIS A 297 1.64 3.97 -12.54
N ARG A 298 2.46 3.04 -13.06
CA ARG A 298 2.19 1.60 -12.97
C ARG A 298 2.12 1.13 -11.52
N PHE A 299 2.89 1.75 -10.61
CA PHE A 299 2.87 1.44 -9.17
C PHE A 299 1.73 2.12 -8.39
N GLN A 300 0.88 2.93 -9.03
CA GLN A 300 -0.20 3.65 -8.34
C GLN A 300 -1.19 2.71 -7.64
N HIS A 301 -1.38 1.51 -8.21
CA HIS A 301 -2.19 0.43 -7.66
C HIS A 301 -1.40 -0.54 -6.76
N THR A 302 -0.15 -0.22 -6.40
CA THR A 302 0.66 -1.04 -5.46
C THR A 302 0.66 -0.45 -4.04
N ILE A 303 0.56 0.88 -3.92
CA ILE A 303 0.60 1.61 -2.64
C ILE A 303 -0.68 1.48 -1.82
N GLY A 304 -0.55 1.43 -0.49
CA GLY A 304 -1.69 1.31 0.44
C GLY A 304 -2.31 -0.08 0.52
N GLN A 305 -1.55 -1.13 0.21
CA GLN A 305 -2.00 -2.49 0.47
C GLN A 305 -2.05 -2.77 1.98
N ARG A 306 -3.02 -3.58 2.41
CA ARG A 306 -3.20 -4.06 3.80
C ARG A 306 -3.55 -5.55 3.85
N LYS A 307 -2.96 -6.34 2.94
CA LYS A 307 -3.09 -7.81 2.88
C LYS A 307 -2.03 -8.47 3.76
N ASP A 308 -0.77 -8.09 3.61
CA ASP A 308 0.34 -8.73 4.32
C ASP A 308 1.57 -7.84 4.46
N LEU A 309 2.57 -8.32 5.20
CA LEU A 309 3.92 -7.75 5.22
C LEU A 309 4.56 -7.91 3.84
N SER A 310 5.30 -6.90 3.39
CA SER A 310 6.13 -7.03 2.20
C SER A 310 7.43 -7.79 2.52
N PHE A 311 8.15 -8.19 1.47
CA PHE A 311 9.50 -8.76 1.64
C PHE A 311 10.48 -7.77 2.29
N ILE A 312 10.32 -6.48 2.03
CA ILE A 312 11.20 -5.42 2.54
C ILE A 312 10.87 -5.10 4.00
N ASP A 313 9.58 -5.04 4.36
CA ASP A 313 9.14 -4.91 5.77
C ASP A 313 9.79 -5.99 6.64
N VAL A 314 9.72 -7.24 6.18
CA VAL A 314 10.34 -8.39 6.87
C VAL A 314 11.87 -8.34 6.82
N LYS A 315 12.47 -7.93 5.69
CA LYS A 315 13.93 -7.80 5.57
C LYS A 315 14.50 -6.81 6.58
N GLU A 316 13.87 -5.65 6.70
CA GLU A 316 14.30 -4.62 7.63
C GLU A 316 14.15 -5.05 9.08
N ALA A 317 13.05 -5.73 9.42
CA ALA A 317 12.87 -6.29 10.76
C ALA A 317 13.98 -7.32 11.08
N ASN A 318 14.36 -8.13 10.10
CA ASN A 318 15.43 -9.10 10.24
C ASN A 318 16.83 -8.46 10.33
N GLU A 319 17.12 -7.37 9.62
CA GLU A 319 18.39 -6.63 9.81
C GLU A 319 18.45 -5.95 11.19
N LEU A 320 17.31 -5.42 11.69
CA LEU A 320 17.21 -4.74 12.99
C LEU A 320 17.30 -5.68 14.21
N TYR A 321 16.68 -6.86 14.15
CA TYR A 321 16.55 -7.79 15.28
C TYR A 321 17.34 -9.10 15.11
N CYS A 322 17.54 -9.57 13.88
CA CYS A 322 17.88 -10.97 13.59
C CYS A 322 19.23 -11.17 12.91
N SER A 323 19.99 -10.09 12.70
CA SER A 323 21.24 -10.04 11.94
C SER A 323 22.36 -10.92 12.52
N GLU A 324 22.31 -11.23 13.82
CA GLU A 324 23.30 -12.04 14.55
C GLU A 324 22.95 -13.55 14.64
N ILE A 325 21.76 -13.98 14.19
CA ILE A 325 21.29 -15.36 14.38
C ILE A 325 22.04 -16.35 13.49
N CYS A 326 22.29 -15.97 12.23
CA CYS A 326 23.03 -16.80 11.28
C CYS A 326 24.50 -16.39 11.22
N GLN A 327 25.35 -17.09 11.99
CA GLN A 327 26.80 -16.88 12.02
C GLN A 327 27.45 -16.84 10.61
N LYS A 328 26.91 -17.60 9.65
CA LYS A 328 27.35 -17.61 8.26
C LYS A 328 26.26 -17.06 7.34
N LYS A 329 26.54 -15.95 6.68
CA LYS A 329 25.69 -15.41 5.60
C LYS A 329 25.90 -16.20 4.30
N LEU A 330 24.81 -16.51 3.61
CA LEU A 330 24.76 -17.16 2.31
C LEU A 330 24.85 -16.13 1.16
N ALA A 331 25.41 -16.54 0.03
CA ALA A 331 25.45 -15.75 -1.20
C ALA A 331 24.10 -15.83 -1.94
N CYS A 332 23.09 -15.17 -1.38
CA CYS A 332 21.75 -15.06 -1.95
C CYS A 332 21.72 -14.16 -3.19
N THR A 333 20.94 -14.51 -4.21
CA THR A 333 20.77 -13.68 -5.42
C THR A 333 19.50 -12.83 -5.36
N HIS A 334 19.36 -11.89 -6.30
CA HIS A 334 18.17 -11.05 -6.49
C HIS A 334 17.76 -10.24 -5.24
N GLY A 335 18.73 -9.86 -4.40
CA GLY A 335 18.50 -9.10 -3.16
C GLY A 335 17.92 -9.92 -1.99
N GLY A 336 17.77 -11.24 -2.16
CA GLY A 336 17.53 -12.18 -1.07
C GLY A 336 18.59 -12.09 0.05
N TYR A 337 18.28 -12.62 1.22
CA TYR A 337 19.19 -12.63 2.38
C TYR A 337 19.09 -13.96 3.14
N THR A 338 20.02 -14.23 4.05
CA THR A 338 20.03 -15.50 4.79
C THR A 338 18.84 -15.56 5.74
N ASN A 339 18.03 -16.61 5.67
CA ASN A 339 16.82 -16.70 6.49
C ASN A 339 17.19 -16.96 7.96
N PRO A 340 16.87 -16.07 8.93
CA PRO A 340 17.18 -16.30 10.34
C PRO A 340 16.42 -17.47 10.96
N LYS A 341 15.32 -17.94 10.35
CA LYS A 341 14.60 -19.16 10.76
C LYS A 341 15.17 -20.46 10.19
N ASP A 342 15.94 -20.40 9.10
CA ASP A 342 16.68 -21.55 8.55
C ASP A 342 17.95 -21.07 7.82
N CYS A 343 19.04 -20.90 8.58
CA CYS A 343 20.34 -20.41 8.08
C CYS A 343 20.97 -21.24 6.94
N ARG A 344 20.35 -22.36 6.55
CA ARG A 344 20.77 -23.19 5.40
C ARG A 344 20.17 -22.71 4.08
N ARG A 345 19.20 -21.79 4.08
CA ARG A 345 18.58 -21.20 2.88
C ARG A 345 18.44 -19.69 2.97
N CYS A 346 18.32 -19.06 1.81
CA CYS A 346 17.93 -17.66 1.71
C CYS A 346 16.42 -17.50 1.89
N LYS A 347 15.99 -16.36 2.43
CA LYS A 347 14.64 -15.83 2.23
C LYS A 347 14.67 -15.00 0.94
N CYS A 348 13.68 -15.22 0.09
CA CYS A 348 13.66 -14.74 -1.28
C CYS A 348 12.53 -13.72 -1.50
N PRO A 349 12.72 -12.75 -2.41
CA PRO A 349 11.63 -11.89 -2.85
C PRO A 349 10.48 -12.71 -3.49
N PRO A 350 9.24 -12.20 -3.46
CA PRO A 350 8.10 -12.81 -4.13
C PRO A 350 8.39 -13.13 -5.59
N GLY A 351 7.93 -14.30 -6.05
CA GLY A 351 8.24 -14.80 -7.39
C GLY A 351 9.62 -15.46 -7.55
N LEU A 352 10.42 -15.55 -6.47
CA LEU A 352 11.69 -16.30 -6.45
C LEU A 352 11.77 -17.27 -5.27
N ALA A 353 12.50 -18.37 -5.45
CA ALA A 353 12.61 -19.46 -4.48
C ALA A 353 13.91 -20.27 -4.62
N GLY A 354 13.96 -21.40 -3.92
CA GLY A 354 15.13 -22.27 -3.83
C GLY A 354 16.18 -21.76 -2.85
N LYS A 355 17.22 -22.56 -2.59
CA LYS A 355 18.21 -22.32 -1.53
C LYS A 355 18.87 -20.94 -1.58
N LEU A 356 19.06 -20.39 -2.78
CA LEU A 356 19.78 -19.13 -3.03
C LEU A 356 18.94 -18.08 -3.78
N CYS A 357 17.62 -18.26 -3.90
CA CYS A 357 16.72 -17.37 -4.66
C CYS A 357 16.99 -17.36 -6.18
N LYS A 358 17.18 -18.55 -6.75
CA LYS A 358 17.51 -18.76 -8.19
C LYS A 358 16.41 -19.43 -8.99
N SER A 359 15.52 -20.21 -8.38
CA SER A 359 14.42 -20.90 -9.08
C SER A 359 13.12 -20.11 -8.90
N LEU A 360 12.12 -20.39 -9.73
CA LEU A 360 10.74 -19.98 -9.44
C LEU A 360 10.17 -20.74 -8.21
N PRO A 361 9.18 -20.18 -7.50
CA PRO A 361 8.33 -20.91 -6.57
C PRO A 361 7.49 -21.98 -7.27
N LYS A 362 6.84 -22.85 -6.49
CA LYS A 362 5.85 -23.80 -7.03
C LYS A 362 4.55 -23.04 -7.35
N SER A 363 4.19 -22.99 -8.62
CA SER A 363 2.91 -22.45 -9.11
C SER A 363 1.73 -23.40 -8.85
N HIS A 364 0.52 -22.86 -8.95
CA HIS A 364 -0.73 -23.62 -9.04
C HIS A 364 -0.71 -24.54 -10.28
N ALA A 365 -1.56 -25.58 -10.26
CA ALA A 365 -1.64 -26.52 -11.37
C ALA A 365 -2.16 -25.83 -12.65
N GLY A 366 -1.49 -26.04 -13.78
CA GLY A 366 -1.87 -25.46 -15.07
C GLY A 366 -1.27 -24.09 -15.38
N CYS A 367 -0.40 -23.52 -14.53
CA CYS A 367 0.24 -22.23 -14.77
C CYS A 367 1.70 -22.18 -14.31
N GLY A 368 2.37 -21.07 -14.65
CA GLY A 368 3.79 -20.81 -14.35
C GLY A 368 4.79 -21.42 -15.35
N GLY A 369 6.05 -21.01 -15.27
CA GLY A 369 7.14 -21.56 -16.08
C GLY A 369 8.30 -20.62 -16.36
N GLU A 370 9.45 -21.20 -16.72
CA GLU A 370 10.60 -20.48 -17.26
C GLU A 370 10.40 -20.29 -18.78
N LEU A 371 10.43 -19.04 -19.25
CA LEU A 371 10.17 -18.63 -20.63
C LEU A 371 11.38 -17.87 -21.19
N TYR A 372 11.52 -17.89 -22.51
CA TYR A 372 12.62 -17.26 -23.23
C TYR A 372 12.08 -16.27 -24.25
N ALA A 373 12.54 -15.02 -24.19
CA ALA A 373 12.22 -13.98 -25.15
C ALA A 373 13.05 -14.18 -26.43
N THR A 374 12.36 -14.27 -27.57
CA THR A 374 12.97 -14.41 -28.90
C THR A 374 12.84 -13.09 -29.68
N SER A 375 13.42 -13.02 -30.88
CA SER A 375 13.26 -11.88 -31.80
C SER A 375 11.87 -11.83 -32.49
N GLN A 376 10.90 -12.61 -32.01
CA GLN A 376 9.51 -12.61 -32.48
C GLN A 376 8.58 -12.36 -31.29
N TRP A 377 7.48 -11.65 -31.53
CA TRP A 377 6.49 -11.38 -30.50
C TRP A 377 5.81 -12.67 -30.02
N GLN A 378 5.90 -12.92 -28.72
CA GLN A 378 5.29 -14.06 -28.03
C GLN A 378 4.18 -13.54 -27.10
N THR A 379 3.13 -14.33 -26.91
CA THR A 379 2.05 -14.01 -25.97
C THR A 379 2.08 -14.95 -24.77
N LEU A 380 1.98 -14.39 -23.57
CA LEU A 380 1.70 -15.11 -22.33
C LEU A 380 0.29 -14.75 -21.88
N GLN A 381 -0.54 -15.76 -21.63
CA GLN A 381 -1.89 -15.60 -21.11
C GLN A 381 -2.17 -16.67 -20.06
N SER A 382 -3.00 -16.34 -19.07
CA SER A 382 -3.52 -17.29 -18.09
C SER A 382 -4.84 -16.79 -17.54
N ASP A 383 -5.73 -17.72 -17.19
CA ASP A 383 -7.05 -17.55 -16.58
C ASP A 383 -7.20 -18.34 -15.27
N ILE A 384 -6.08 -18.85 -14.74
CA ILE A 384 -6.03 -19.74 -13.58
C ILE A 384 -6.14 -18.95 -12.27
N VAL A 385 -7.18 -19.26 -11.49
CA VAL A 385 -7.32 -18.79 -10.11
C VAL A 385 -6.30 -19.51 -9.22
N GLY A 386 -5.32 -18.78 -8.71
CA GLY A 386 -4.30 -19.27 -7.80
C GLY A 386 -3.02 -18.44 -7.91
N ASP A 387 -1.94 -18.93 -7.27
CA ASP A 387 -0.61 -18.31 -7.36
C ASP A 387 0.19 -18.94 -8.50
N CYS A 388 0.52 -18.13 -9.50
CA CYS A 388 1.21 -18.52 -10.72
C CYS A 388 2.45 -17.66 -10.95
N TYR A 389 3.59 -18.30 -11.18
CA TYR A 389 4.88 -17.64 -11.29
C TYR A 389 5.55 -17.99 -12.63
N TRP A 390 5.85 -16.96 -13.42
CA TRP A 390 6.67 -17.08 -14.61
C TRP A 390 7.91 -16.20 -14.50
N ARG A 391 8.97 -16.64 -15.17
CA ARG A 391 10.12 -15.80 -15.48
C ARG A 391 10.31 -15.77 -16.98
N ILE A 392 10.54 -14.59 -17.53
CA ILE A 392 10.91 -14.41 -18.93
C ILE A 392 12.37 -13.97 -18.94
N THR A 393 13.22 -14.67 -19.69
CA THR A 393 14.65 -14.38 -19.82
C THR A 393 15.03 -13.99 -21.25
N ALA A 394 16.02 -13.11 -21.38
CA ALA A 394 16.63 -12.67 -22.63
C ALA A 394 18.09 -13.15 -22.71
N SER A 395 18.57 -13.58 -23.88
CA SER A 395 19.91 -14.16 -24.01
C SER A 395 21.02 -13.13 -24.18
N ASN A 396 20.77 -12.04 -24.92
CA ASN A 396 21.69 -10.93 -25.13
C ASN A 396 20.88 -9.64 -25.33
N GLY A 397 20.29 -9.13 -24.24
CA GLY A 397 19.40 -7.98 -24.30
C GLY A 397 18.51 -7.90 -23.07
N ARG A 398 17.34 -7.31 -23.25
CA ARG A 398 16.32 -7.09 -22.23
C ARG A 398 15.00 -7.69 -22.70
N VAL A 399 14.09 -7.93 -21.77
CA VAL A 399 12.70 -8.27 -22.10
C VAL A 399 11.91 -6.99 -22.28
N HIS A 400 11.28 -6.84 -23.45
CA HIS A 400 10.33 -5.79 -23.78
C HIS A 400 8.94 -6.40 -23.85
N LEU A 401 7.98 -5.83 -23.12
CA LEU A 401 6.64 -6.39 -22.96
C LEU A 401 5.57 -5.30 -22.82
N SER A 402 4.33 -5.66 -23.14
CA SER A 402 3.14 -4.84 -22.86
C SER A 402 2.01 -5.72 -22.34
N VAL A 403 1.32 -5.25 -21.30
CA VAL A 403 0.06 -5.86 -20.85
C VAL A 403 -1.02 -5.51 -21.87
N LEU A 404 -1.67 -6.52 -22.44
CA LEU A 404 -2.76 -6.35 -23.42
C LEU A 404 -4.12 -6.31 -22.72
N ASP A 405 -4.31 -7.17 -21.71
CA ASP A 405 -5.49 -7.20 -20.86
C ASP A 405 -5.15 -7.74 -19.47
N ALA A 406 -5.87 -7.28 -18.46
CA ALA A 406 -5.78 -7.73 -17.07
C ALA A 406 -7.14 -7.54 -16.38
N SER A 407 -7.80 -8.65 -16.08
CA SER A 407 -9.13 -8.74 -15.50
C SER A 407 -9.08 -9.54 -14.20
N TYR A 408 -9.02 -8.80 -13.10
CA TYR A 408 -9.12 -9.30 -11.73
C TYR A 408 -10.18 -8.47 -10.99
N LYS A 409 -10.36 -8.75 -9.69
CA LYS A 409 -11.21 -7.94 -8.83
C LYS A 409 -10.60 -6.54 -8.64
N CYS A 410 -11.16 -5.56 -9.36
CA CYS A 410 -10.66 -4.18 -9.38
C CYS A 410 -10.74 -3.50 -8.00
N GLU A 411 -9.60 -3.07 -7.47
CA GLU A 411 -9.47 -2.38 -6.19
C GLU A 411 -8.37 -1.30 -6.22
N SER A 412 -8.34 -0.43 -5.21
CA SER A 412 -7.44 0.72 -5.14
C SER A 412 -5.96 0.34 -5.14
N SER A 413 -5.57 -0.63 -4.31
CA SER A 413 -4.20 -1.09 -4.10
C SER A 413 -3.95 -2.53 -4.58
N CYS A 414 -4.85 -3.05 -5.43
CA CYS A 414 -4.80 -4.38 -6.06
C CYS A 414 -4.19 -5.46 -5.14
N ALA A 415 -4.64 -5.51 -3.89
CA ALA A 415 -3.93 -6.22 -2.83
C ALA A 415 -4.24 -7.71 -2.82
N ASP A 416 -5.52 -8.07 -3.00
CA ASP A 416 -6.00 -9.45 -2.89
C ASP A 416 -5.75 -10.26 -4.16
N ASP A 417 -6.20 -9.74 -5.31
CA ASP A 417 -6.16 -10.40 -6.61
C ASP A 417 -5.47 -9.47 -7.64
N TYR A 418 -4.40 -9.92 -8.31
CA TYR A 418 -3.57 -9.08 -9.17
C TYR A 418 -2.65 -9.85 -10.14
N LEU A 419 -2.26 -9.17 -11.22
CA LEU A 419 -1.03 -9.36 -11.97
C LEU A 419 0.05 -8.45 -11.38
N GLU A 420 1.18 -8.99 -10.93
CA GLU A 420 2.37 -8.24 -10.50
C GLU A 420 3.53 -8.52 -11.45
N ILE A 421 4.21 -7.46 -11.89
CA ILE A 421 5.34 -7.55 -12.82
C ILE A 421 6.56 -6.86 -12.21
N LYS A 422 7.63 -7.64 -12.02
CA LYS A 422 8.95 -7.17 -11.55
C LYS A 422 9.90 -7.12 -12.74
N TYR A 423 10.19 -5.91 -13.21
CA TYR A 423 11.05 -5.63 -14.35
C TYR A 423 12.32 -4.84 -13.98
N SER A 424 12.39 -4.34 -12.73
CA SER A 424 13.51 -3.59 -12.17
C SER A 424 14.68 -4.51 -11.80
N LYS A 425 15.89 -3.95 -11.76
CA LYS A 425 17.11 -4.65 -11.34
C LYS A 425 17.06 -5.11 -9.88
N ASP A 426 16.34 -4.38 -9.04
CA ASP A 426 16.15 -4.75 -7.63
C ASP A 426 14.83 -5.52 -7.42
N MET A 427 14.92 -6.85 -7.56
CA MET A 427 13.79 -7.76 -7.40
C MET A 427 13.19 -7.80 -5.98
N GLN A 428 13.80 -7.13 -4.99
CA GLN A 428 13.25 -7.02 -3.63
C GLN A 428 11.97 -6.19 -3.59
N GLN A 429 11.92 -5.11 -4.38
CA GLN A 429 10.80 -4.17 -4.43
C GLN A 429 9.53 -4.88 -4.90
N THR A 430 8.40 -4.65 -4.24
CA THR A 430 7.09 -5.14 -4.73
C THR A 430 6.87 -4.62 -6.15
N GLY A 431 6.61 -5.51 -7.11
CA GLY A 431 6.42 -5.14 -8.51
C GLY A 431 5.19 -4.27 -8.72
N PHE A 432 5.02 -3.73 -9.93
CA PHE A 432 3.80 -2.98 -10.21
C PHE A 432 2.62 -3.95 -10.24
N ARG A 433 1.56 -3.64 -9.50
CA ARG A 433 0.33 -4.44 -9.42
C ARG A 433 -0.78 -3.89 -10.28
N GLN A 434 -1.48 -4.78 -10.95
CA GLN A 434 -2.61 -4.46 -11.81
C GLN A 434 -3.73 -5.49 -11.63
N CYS A 435 -4.92 -5.00 -11.31
CA CYS A 435 -6.12 -5.81 -11.14
C CYS A 435 -7.26 -5.39 -12.07
N CYS A 436 -7.13 -4.24 -12.74
CA CYS A 436 -8.10 -3.76 -13.72
C CYS A 436 -7.48 -2.76 -14.69
N ASN A 437 -8.01 -2.76 -15.92
CA ASN A 437 -7.47 -2.07 -17.09
C ASN A 437 -6.08 -2.59 -17.50
N ALA A 438 -5.68 -2.38 -18.75
CA ALA A 438 -4.32 -2.69 -19.19
C ALA A 438 -3.34 -1.60 -18.72
N ALA A 439 -2.10 -1.98 -18.40
CA ALA A 439 -1.05 -1.01 -18.04
C ALA A 439 -0.71 -0.17 -19.28
N PRO A 440 -0.77 1.17 -19.20
CA PRO A 440 -0.53 2.01 -20.36
C PRO A 440 0.96 1.98 -20.76
N GLY A 441 1.20 1.68 -22.03
CA GLY A 441 2.52 1.76 -22.67
C GLY A 441 3.36 0.48 -22.57
N GLU A 442 4.48 0.52 -23.28
CA GLU A 442 5.46 -0.56 -23.33
C GLU A 442 6.39 -0.54 -22.10
N ILE A 443 6.88 -1.71 -21.73
CA ILE A 443 7.68 -1.94 -20.53
C ILE A 443 8.97 -2.64 -20.96
N ILE A 444 10.11 -2.02 -20.69
CA ILE A 444 11.41 -2.63 -20.94
C ILE A 444 12.10 -2.85 -19.60
N SER A 445 12.56 -4.07 -19.36
CA SER A 445 13.28 -4.45 -18.15
C SER A 445 14.61 -3.71 -17.99
N GLU A 446 15.09 -3.62 -16.75
CA GLU A 446 16.41 -3.09 -16.43
C GLU A 446 17.52 -4.15 -16.54
N THR A 447 17.14 -5.43 -16.65
CA THR A 447 18.03 -6.60 -16.74
C THR A 447 17.58 -7.54 -17.87
N ASP A 448 18.23 -8.70 -17.97
CA ASP A 448 17.92 -9.80 -18.86
C ASP A 448 16.74 -10.67 -18.39
N GLU A 449 16.16 -10.44 -17.21
CA GLU A 449 15.00 -11.19 -16.69
C GLU A 449 13.85 -10.32 -16.19
N VAL A 450 12.63 -10.84 -16.32
CA VAL A 450 11.39 -10.31 -15.73
C VAL A 450 10.67 -11.42 -14.99
N ILE A 451 10.14 -11.12 -13.80
CA ILE A 451 9.25 -12.02 -13.07
C ILE A 451 7.80 -11.53 -13.24
N ILE A 452 6.92 -12.45 -13.66
CA ILE A 452 5.47 -12.25 -13.76
C ILE A 452 4.81 -13.10 -12.68
N ILE A 453 3.95 -12.50 -11.88
CA ILE A 453 3.17 -13.16 -10.83
C ILE A 453 1.70 -12.90 -11.10
N SER A 454 0.89 -13.94 -11.18
CA SER A 454 -0.57 -13.82 -11.07
C SER A 454 -0.98 -14.44 -9.75
N SER A 455 -1.66 -13.68 -8.89
CA SER A 455 -2.19 -14.14 -7.60
C SER A 455 -3.67 -13.83 -7.59
N ALA A 456 -4.54 -14.83 -7.46
CA ALA A 456 -5.96 -14.59 -7.20
C ALA A 456 -6.58 -15.69 -6.33
N THR A 457 -7.54 -15.25 -5.53
CA THR A 457 -8.37 -16.08 -4.65
C THR A 457 -9.72 -16.42 -5.27
N THR A 458 -10.20 -15.59 -6.19
CA THR A 458 -11.51 -15.74 -6.87
C THR A 458 -11.42 -15.28 -8.32
N ALA A 459 -12.37 -15.71 -9.16
CA ALA A 459 -12.54 -15.16 -10.50
C ALA A 459 -13.18 -13.75 -10.47
N PRO A 460 -12.88 -12.86 -11.45
CA PRO A 460 -12.00 -13.07 -12.59
C PRO A 460 -10.52 -13.09 -12.18
N SER A 461 -9.72 -13.83 -12.95
CA SER A 461 -8.28 -13.99 -12.73
C SER A 461 -7.57 -14.23 -14.08
N SER A 462 -7.80 -13.34 -15.04
CA SER A 462 -7.28 -13.51 -16.40
C SER A 462 -6.40 -12.36 -16.83
N PHE A 463 -5.27 -12.68 -17.47
CA PHE A 463 -4.42 -11.68 -18.11
C PHE A 463 -3.92 -12.17 -19.47
N SER A 464 -3.54 -11.22 -20.31
CA SER A 464 -2.79 -11.44 -21.53
C SER A 464 -1.74 -10.35 -21.68
N LEU A 465 -0.49 -10.75 -21.93
CA LEU A 465 0.62 -9.85 -22.23
C LEU A 465 1.40 -10.38 -23.42
N ARG A 466 2.04 -9.48 -24.17
CA ARG A 466 3.02 -9.85 -25.21
C ARG A 466 4.42 -9.47 -24.75
N TYR A 467 5.42 -10.23 -25.19
CA TYR A 467 6.83 -9.98 -24.90
C TYR A 467 7.72 -10.33 -26.10
N ILE A 468 8.90 -9.72 -26.14
CA ILE A 468 9.92 -9.88 -27.17
C ILE A 468 11.31 -9.58 -26.60
N LEU A 469 12.36 -10.07 -27.25
CA LEU A 469 13.75 -9.69 -27.02
C LEU A 469 14.01 -8.27 -27.54
N ASP A 470 14.37 -7.34 -26.66
CA ASP A 470 14.96 -6.05 -26.99
C ASP A 470 16.49 -6.16 -26.92
N SER A 471 17.13 -6.22 -28.09
CA SER A 471 18.58 -6.36 -28.23
C SER A 471 19.11 -5.24 -29.13
N PRO A 472 20.25 -4.59 -28.81
CA PRO A 472 20.79 -3.50 -29.62
C PRO A 472 21.11 -3.91 -31.07
N ASP A 473 21.33 -5.21 -31.29
CA ASP A 473 21.67 -5.78 -32.61
C ASP A 473 20.43 -6.13 -33.46
N ILE A 474 19.21 -6.05 -32.91
CA ILE A 474 17.98 -6.51 -33.56
C ILE A 474 16.92 -5.40 -33.53
N ALA A 475 16.57 -4.85 -34.69
CA ALA A 475 15.47 -3.91 -34.81
C ALA A 475 14.14 -4.57 -34.41
N LEU A 476 13.42 -3.96 -33.46
CA LEU A 476 12.13 -4.46 -32.96
C LEU A 476 11.10 -4.54 -34.11
N PRO A 477 10.55 -5.73 -34.43
CA PRO A 477 9.50 -5.86 -35.44
C PRO A 477 8.21 -5.19 -34.96
N LYS A 478 7.41 -4.64 -35.89
CA LYS A 478 6.09 -4.06 -35.57
C LYS A 478 5.27 -5.11 -34.82
N ALA A 479 4.75 -4.72 -33.66
CA ALA A 479 3.96 -5.61 -32.84
C ALA A 479 2.68 -6.08 -33.57
N PRO A 480 2.29 -7.36 -33.42
CA PRO A 480 1.05 -7.84 -33.98
C PRO A 480 -0.14 -7.09 -33.34
N PRO A 481 -1.24 -6.87 -34.10
CA PRO A 481 -2.45 -6.28 -33.54
C PRO A 481 -2.97 -7.14 -32.39
N ALA A 482 -3.45 -6.50 -31.32
CA ALA A 482 -4.00 -7.20 -30.17
C ALA A 482 -5.24 -8.02 -30.60
N ARG A 483 -5.23 -9.33 -30.32
CA ARG A 483 -6.39 -10.19 -30.60
C ARG A 483 -7.45 -9.97 -29.53
N TRP A 484 -8.59 -9.41 -29.93
CA TRP A 484 -9.73 -9.20 -29.04
C TRP A 484 -10.59 -10.47 -28.98
N ASN A 485 -10.54 -11.19 -27.86
CA ASN A 485 -11.23 -12.46 -27.67
C ASN A 485 -12.69 -12.31 -27.17
N GLY A 486 -13.34 -11.16 -27.41
CA GLY A 486 -14.76 -10.94 -27.07
C GLY A 486 -15.09 -10.62 -25.60
N GLY A 487 -14.12 -10.72 -24.69
CA GLY A 487 -14.36 -10.76 -23.23
C GLY A 487 -14.42 -9.41 -22.49
N GLY A 488 -14.24 -8.27 -23.14
CA GLY A 488 -14.11 -6.98 -22.46
C GLY A 488 -14.71 -5.78 -23.20
N GLY A 489 -15.18 -4.80 -22.44
CA GLY A 489 -15.88 -3.62 -22.94
C GLY A 489 -14.97 -2.55 -23.56
N LEU A 490 -15.49 -1.33 -23.70
CA LEU A 490 -14.81 -0.24 -24.45
C LEU A 490 -13.38 0.06 -23.98
N THR A 491 -13.06 -0.16 -22.71
CA THR A 491 -11.72 0.04 -22.14
C THR A 491 -10.67 -0.91 -22.70
N SER A 492 -11.00 -2.15 -23.05
CA SER A 492 -10.09 -3.09 -23.70
C SER A 492 -9.98 -2.88 -25.21
N LEU A 493 -10.88 -2.10 -25.84
CA LEU A 493 -10.61 -1.50 -27.15
C LEU A 493 -9.55 -0.39 -27.03
N ILE A 494 -9.72 0.56 -26.09
CA ILE A 494 -8.80 1.69 -25.91
C ILE A 494 -7.41 1.22 -25.43
N GLY A 495 -7.33 0.14 -24.66
CA GLY A 495 -6.07 -0.52 -24.31
C GLY A 495 -5.27 -0.99 -25.54
N ALA A 496 -5.96 -1.43 -26.61
CA ALA A 496 -5.34 -1.81 -27.86
C ALA A 496 -4.91 -0.60 -28.74
N GLU A 497 -5.56 0.56 -28.60
CA GLU A 497 -5.25 1.78 -29.39
C GLU A 497 -3.85 2.35 -29.08
N ASN A 498 -3.35 2.16 -27.84
CA ASN A 498 -1.97 2.53 -27.48
C ASN A 498 -0.89 1.72 -28.25
N GLY A 499 -1.29 0.72 -29.04
CA GLY A 499 -0.44 -0.13 -29.87
C GLY A 499 -0.50 0.14 -31.38
N ILE A 500 -0.84 1.36 -31.82
CA ILE A 500 -0.85 1.81 -33.24
C ILE A 500 -1.60 0.86 -34.19
N ASP A 501 -2.93 0.89 -34.10
CA ASP A 501 -3.77 0.81 -35.30
C ASP A 501 -4.88 1.87 -35.28
N ASN A 502 -4.73 2.87 -36.15
CA ASN A 502 -5.53 4.09 -36.19
C ASN A 502 -6.96 3.84 -36.74
N THR A 503 -7.37 2.59 -36.93
CA THR A 503 -8.55 2.20 -37.72
C THR A 503 -9.86 2.45 -36.97
N PHE A 504 -9.90 2.20 -35.67
CA PHE A 504 -11.07 2.54 -34.84
C PHE A 504 -11.20 4.06 -34.68
N GLU A 505 -10.10 4.75 -34.39
CA GLU A 505 -10.06 6.22 -34.30
C GLU A 505 -10.48 6.89 -35.63
N GLN A 506 -10.00 6.41 -36.78
CA GLN A 506 -10.47 6.91 -38.08
C GLN A 506 -11.94 6.59 -38.35
N PHE A 507 -12.44 5.42 -37.91
CA PHE A 507 -13.87 5.13 -38.03
C PHE A 507 -14.70 6.07 -37.15
N ILE A 508 -14.39 6.23 -35.86
CA ILE A 508 -15.14 7.09 -34.92
C ILE A 508 -15.01 8.58 -35.24
N LEU A 509 -13.84 9.07 -35.66
CA LEU A 509 -13.61 10.51 -35.90
C LEU A 509 -13.92 10.96 -37.35
N LYS A 510 -13.87 10.06 -38.34
CA LYS A 510 -14.12 10.42 -39.76
C LYS A 510 -15.35 9.74 -40.35
N GLU A 511 -15.47 8.42 -40.26
CA GLU A 511 -16.53 7.68 -40.96
C GLU A 511 -17.88 7.67 -40.24
N LEU A 512 -17.90 7.56 -38.90
CA LEU A 512 -19.12 7.65 -38.10
C LEU A 512 -19.78 9.03 -38.26
N PRO A 513 -19.06 10.17 -38.16
CA PRO A 513 -19.65 11.49 -38.36
C PRO A 513 -20.01 11.77 -39.82
N ARG A 514 -19.36 11.11 -40.80
CA ARG A 514 -19.80 11.13 -42.21
C ARG A 514 -21.10 10.38 -42.39
N THR A 515 -21.20 9.16 -41.85
CA THR A 515 -22.40 8.31 -41.89
C THR A 515 -23.60 9.00 -41.23
N PHE A 516 -23.40 9.65 -40.07
CA PHE A 516 -24.44 10.46 -39.42
C PHE A 516 -24.77 11.75 -40.18
N ARG A 517 -23.84 12.37 -40.92
CA ARG A 517 -24.14 13.52 -41.82
C ARG A 517 -24.90 13.11 -43.09
N SER A 518 -24.77 11.86 -43.54
CA SER A 518 -25.59 11.31 -44.64
C SER A 518 -26.98 10.83 -44.19
N PHE A 519 -27.20 10.65 -42.88
CA PHE A 519 -28.49 10.25 -42.33
C PHE A 519 -29.55 11.32 -42.63
N GLY A 520 -30.51 11.00 -43.50
CA GLY A 520 -31.55 11.93 -43.96
C GLY A 520 -31.39 12.49 -45.38
N ARG A 521 -30.35 12.12 -46.14
CA ARG A 521 -30.32 12.33 -47.60
C ARG A 521 -30.61 11.03 -48.33
N SER A 522 -31.52 11.06 -49.29
CA SER A 522 -31.97 9.90 -50.07
C SER A 522 -30.83 9.29 -50.89
N SER A 523 -30.33 8.13 -50.45
CA SER A 523 -29.44 7.26 -51.20
C SER A 523 -29.73 5.80 -50.86
N HIS A 524 -29.68 4.92 -51.86
CA HIS A 524 -30.13 3.52 -51.79
C HIS A 524 -29.18 2.54 -51.05
N SER A 525 -28.27 3.05 -50.23
CA SER A 525 -27.30 2.25 -49.46
C SER A 525 -27.64 2.27 -47.97
N ASP A 526 -28.00 1.11 -47.42
CA ASP A 526 -28.24 0.94 -45.98
C ASP A 526 -26.99 1.34 -45.16
N PRO A 527 -27.04 2.41 -44.34
CA PRO A 527 -25.89 2.86 -43.55
C PRO A 527 -25.43 1.83 -42.51
N PHE A 528 -26.30 0.89 -42.10
CA PHE A 528 -25.92 -0.20 -41.22
C PHE A 528 -25.03 -1.25 -41.92
N HIS A 529 -24.96 -1.29 -43.25
CA HIS A 529 -24.11 -2.23 -43.98
C HIS A 529 -22.60 -1.96 -43.76
N LEU A 530 -22.20 -0.70 -43.61
CA LEU A 530 -20.81 -0.32 -43.27
C LEU A 530 -20.44 -0.75 -41.85
N ILE A 531 -21.32 -0.48 -40.88
CA ILE A 531 -21.16 -0.90 -39.48
C ILE A 531 -21.11 -2.44 -39.38
N ASN A 532 -21.99 -3.14 -40.10
CA ASN A 532 -22.05 -4.61 -40.10
C ASN A 532 -20.82 -5.24 -40.77
N ASN A 533 -20.27 -4.64 -41.84
CA ASN A 533 -19.01 -5.08 -42.43
C ASN A 533 -17.81 -4.83 -41.51
N PHE A 534 -17.77 -3.70 -40.81
CA PHE A 534 -16.74 -3.39 -39.81
C PHE A 534 -16.80 -4.37 -38.63
N LEU A 535 -17.97 -4.62 -38.07
CA LEU A 535 -18.16 -5.64 -37.04
C LEU A 535 -17.73 -7.02 -37.55
N LYS A 536 -18.04 -7.40 -38.79
CA LYS A 536 -17.58 -8.66 -39.41
C LYS A 536 -16.07 -8.73 -39.67
N SER A 537 -15.34 -7.61 -39.74
CA SER A 537 -13.87 -7.64 -39.81
C SER A 537 -13.21 -7.79 -38.43
N PHE A 538 -13.90 -7.42 -37.35
CA PHE A 538 -13.46 -7.63 -35.96
C PHE A 538 -13.97 -8.95 -35.34
N LEU A 539 -15.03 -9.56 -35.89
CA LEU A 539 -15.72 -10.74 -35.33
C LEU A 539 -15.53 -12.03 -36.16
N LYS A 540 -14.54 -12.08 -37.05
CA LYS A 540 -14.10 -13.35 -37.66
C LYS A 540 -13.03 -14.02 -36.78
N PRO A 541 -13.08 -15.35 -36.60
CA PRO A 541 -12.14 -16.11 -35.76
C PRO A 541 -10.72 -16.14 -36.34
#